data_AF-A0A842SP32-F1
#
_entry.id   AF-A0A842SP32-F1
#
_cell.length_a   1.000
_cell.length_b   1.000
_cell.length_c   1.000
_cell.angle_alpha   90.00
_cell.angle_beta   90.00
_cell.angle_gamma   90.00
#
_symmetry.space_group_name_H-M   'P 1'
#
loop_
_entity.id
_entity.type
_entity.pdbx_description
1 polymer ?
#
loop_
_entity_poly.entity_id
_entity_poly.type
_entity_poly.pdbx_seq_one_letter_code
_entity_poly.pdbx_strand_id
1 'polypeptide(L)'
;MKRTLFLACEPGTAPDVTRELELKGFRGLPRTTETTVELDCTTHDLIKAAYLLQTPTRICMGLSASLEIDPTLEGMAAHLHLATGVLNYKELLTKEQSFHVHCERSGDQEYNSVDLSQETGKQIKRYAREDAGFVPAVHLKKPDVLFYLHVTRAKAWLALDLLGKPADKRSYKVFNNPHSIKGTTAACLLMAGGWQPGKALLDPYTSGGVIPIEAALLAANRSLHFYDKDLACRRYRLFKEADDVIESLDGQQRPVAENAINAFDAQLRNVTAAKKNAKIAGVDKRITFSKLDVEWIDTKLTAKSVDCIVTQPVEASKHVPEAKAKELHKRLFYQADFVLKESGTMTFLCQRPEDLKQA
;
A
#
# COMPACT_ATOMS: atom_id res chain seq x y z
N MET A 1 -24.17 3.00 10.15
CA MET A 1 -24.60 2.84 8.74
C MET A 1 -23.58 1.97 8.02
N LYS A 2 -24.03 1.04 7.18
CA LYS A 2 -23.15 0.18 6.39
C LYS A 2 -22.46 1.04 5.31
N ARG A 3 -21.12 1.05 5.29
CA ARG A 3 -20.29 1.77 4.30
C ARG A 3 -19.54 0.74 3.45
N THR A 4 -18.95 1.19 2.34
CA THR A 4 -18.04 0.36 1.54
C THR A 4 -16.62 0.90 1.68
N LEU A 5 -15.71 0.06 2.15
CA LEU A 5 -14.27 0.27 2.02
C LEU A 5 -13.88 -0.10 0.60
N PHE A 6 -13.31 0.85 -0.13
CA PHE A 6 -12.80 0.65 -1.48
C PHE A 6 -11.27 0.79 -1.46
N LEU A 7 -10.57 -0.25 -1.88
CA LEU A 7 -9.12 -0.31 -1.95
C LEU A 7 -8.71 -0.49 -3.40
N ALA A 8 -7.93 0.45 -3.93
CA ALA A 8 -7.24 0.21 -5.21
C ALA A 8 -5.90 -0.46 -4.93
N CYS A 9 -5.47 -1.33 -5.84
CA CYS A 9 -4.21 -2.06 -5.73
C CYS A 9 -3.58 -2.29 -7.11
N GLU A 10 -2.30 -2.67 -7.12
CA GLU A 10 -1.62 -3.04 -8.36
C GLU A 10 -2.21 -4.35 -8.91
N PRO A 11 -2.27 -4.54 -10.24
CA PRO A 11 -2.73 -5.78 -10.84
C PRO A 11 -2.09 -7.03 -10.22
N GLY A 12 -2.91 -8.00 -9.84
CA GLY A 12 -2.45 -9.26 -9.25
C GLY A 12 -2.19 -9.23 -7.73
N THR A 13 -2.29 -8.05 -7.09
CA THR A 13 -2.05 -7.92 -5.62
C THR A 13 -3.32 -7.91 -4.77
N ALA A 14 -4.50 -8.04 -5.38
CA ALA A 14 -5.78 -8.15 -4.65
C ALA A 14 -5.81 -9.28 -3.58
N PRO A 15 -5.20 -10.47 -3.81
CA PRO A 15 -5.08 -11.50 -2.77
C PRO A 15 -4.24 -11.04 -1.57
N ASP A 16 -3.19 -10.26 -1.80
CA ASP A 16 -2.30 -9.75 -0.75
C ASP A 16 -3.01 -8.69 0.12
N VAL A 17 -3.77 -7.81 -0.53
CA VAL A 17 -4.63 -6.83 0.15
C VAL A 17 -5.69 -7.52 1.00
N THR A 18 -6.30 -8.58 0.47
CA THR A 18 -7.27 -9.40 1.19
C THR A 18 -6.64 -10.06 2.43
N ARG A 19 -5.43 -10.62 2.29
CA ARG A 19 -4.68 -11.21 3.40
C ARG A 19 -4.33 -10.17 4.48
N GLU A 20 -3.98 -8.94 4.09
CA GLU A 20 -3.75 -7.88 5.06
C GLU A 20 -5.02 -7.51 5.85
N LEU A 21 -6.18 -7.43 5.17
CA LEU A 21 -7.47 -7.19 5.83
C LEU A 21 -7.77 -8.27 6.88
N GLU A 22 -7.59 -9.55 6.53
CA GLU A 22 -7.74 -10.68 7.46
C GLU A 22 -6.79 -10.56 8.66
N LEU A 23 -5.51 -10.30 8.41
CA LEU A 23 -4.49 -10.16 9.45
C LEU A 23 -4.78 -8.99 10.41
N LYS A 24 -5.40 -7.92 9.92
CA LYS A 24 -5.83 -6.78 10.74
C LYS A 24 -7.24 -6.95 11.32
N GLY A 25 -7.87 -8.11 11.14
CA GLY A 25 -9.15 -8.45 11.77
C GLY A 25 -10.35 -7.72 11.18
N PHE A 26 -10.29 -7.31 9.91
CA PHE A 26 -11.47 -6.88 9.19
C PHE A 26 -12.40 -8.09 8.96
N ARG A 27 -13.71 -7.88 9.09
CA ARG A 27 -14.71 -8.95 8.98
C ARG A 27 -15.49 -8.81 7.67
N GLY A 28 -15.95 -9.95 7.14
CA GLY A 28 -16.71 -10.03 5.90
C GLY A 28 -15.89 -10.61 4.75
N LEU A 29 -16.57 -10.92 3.65
CA LEU A 29 -15.94 -11.44 2.45
C LEU A 29 -15.69 -10.29 1.47
N PRO A 30 -14.43 -9.96 1.14
CA PRO A 30 -14.14 -8.93 0.16
C PRO A 30 -14.59 -9.34 -1.24
N ARG A 31 -15.09 -8.38 -2.00
CA ARG A 31 -15.32 -8.49 -3.45
C ARG A 31 -14.07 -7.99 -4.15
N THR A 32 -13.50 -8.77 -5.05
CA THR A 32 -12.22 -8.44 -5.67
C THR A 32 -12.33 -8.36 -7.19
N THR A 33 -11.51 -7.51 -7.78
CA THR A 33 -11.15 -7.54 -9.20
C THR A 33 -9.62 -7.65 -9.30
N GLU A 34 -9.07 -7.54 -10.51
CA GLU A 34 -7.62 -7.51 -10.70
C GLU A 34 -6.94 -6.33 -9.98
N THR A 35 -7.66 -5.21 -9.81
CA THR A 35 -7.10 -3.92 -9.32
C THR A 35 -7.85 -3.33 -8.13
N THR A 36 -8.89 -4.00 -7.65
CA THR A 36 -9.71 -3.49 -6.54
C THR A 36 -10.07 -4.57 -5.52
N VAL A 37 -10.21 -4.13 -4.27
CA VAL A 37 -10.78 -4.91 -3.18
C VAL A 37 -11.83 -4.04 -2.48
N GLU A 38 -13.06 -4.55 -2.40
CA GLU A 38 -14.20 -3.87 -1.77
C GLU A 38 -14.72 -4.67 -0.60
N LEU A 39 -14.98 -4.01 0.53
CA LEU A 39 -15.51 -4.66 1.74
C LEU A 39 -16.58 -3.80 2.39
N ASP A 40 -17.69 -4.42 2.74
CA ASP A 40 -18.72 -3.75 3.54
C ASP A 40 -18.22 -3.58 4.98
N CYS A 41 -18.30 -2.37 5.52
CA CYS A 41 -17.64 -2.03 6.77
C CYS A 41 -18.33 -0.91 7.57
N THR A 42 -17.78 -0.60 8.74
CA THR A 42 -18.20 0.53 9.58
C THR A 42 -17.35 1.78 9.34
N THR A 43 -17.77 2.93 9.88
CA THR A 43 -16.95 4.16 9.87
C THR A 43 -15.61 3.96 10.58
N HIS A 44 -15.62 3.23 11.70
CA HIS A 44 -14.40 2.85 12.43
C HIS A 44 -13.44 2.06 11.53
N ASP A 45 -13.95 1.09 10.76
CA ASP A 45 -13.13 0.29 9.84
C ASP A 45 -12.51 1.12 8.72
N LEU A 46 -13.21 2.14 8.19
CA LEU A 46 -12.66 3.06 7.19
C LEU A 46 -11.45 3.84 7.76
N ILE A 47 -11.59 4.38 8.98
CA ILE A 47 -10.51 5.11 9.66
C ILE A 47 -9.34 4.15 9.96
N LYS A 48 -9.64 2.97 10.50
CA LYS A 48 -8.65 1.92 10.77
C LYS A 48 -7.91 1.51 9.50
N ALA A 49 -8.61 1.35 8.38
CA ALA A 49 -8.02 1.01 7.10
C ALA A 49 -7.05 2.10 6.64
N ALA A 50 -7.51 3.36 6.61
CA ALA A 50 -6.70 4.52 6.23
C ALA A 50 -5.46 4.68 7.13
N TYR A 51 -5.58 4.33 8.42
CA TYR A 51 -4.48 4.46 9.36
C TYR A 51 -3.49 3.29 9.33
N LEU A 52 -3.95 2.05 9.11
CA LEU A 52 -3.12 0.87 9.34
C LEU A 52 -2.75 0.05 8.10
N LEU A 53 -3.48 0.13 6.98
CA LEU A 53 -3.18 -0.71 5.81
C LEU A 53 -1.92 -0.23 5.08
N GLN A 54 -1.17 -1.19 4.54
CA GLN A 54 0.11 -1.00 3.87
C GLN A 54 0.05 -1.42 2.40
N THR A 55 -0.74 -2.43 2.05
CA THR A 55 -0.77 -3.02 0.70
C THR A 55 -1.52 -2.20 -0.36
N PRO A 56 -2.63 -1.48 -0.08
CA PRO A 56 -3.37 -0.76 -1.13
C PRO A 56 -2.61 0.45 -1.66
N THR A 57 -2.81 0.79 -2.93
CA THR A 57 -2.29 2.04 -3.53
C THR A 57 -3.17 3.25 -3.20
N ARG A 58 -4.48 3.01 -2.99
CA ARG A 58 -5.46 3.98 -2.50
C ARG A 58 -6.41 3.33 -1.50
N ILE A 59 -6.82 4.11 -0.50
CA ILE A 59 -7.77 3.70 0.53
C ILE A 59 -8.90 4.73 0.55
N CYS A 60 -10.10 4.30 0.19
CA CYS A 60 -11.23 5.18 -0.03
C CYS A 60 -12.50 4.63 0.64
N MET A 61 -13.46 5.52 0.87
CA MET A 61 -14.86 5.15 1.10
C MET A 61 -15.59 5.17 -0.24
N GLY A 62 -16.18 4.04 -0.65
CA GLY A 62 -17.01 3.98 -1.86
C GLY A 62 -18.24 4.88 -1.74
N LEU A 63 -18.50 5.68 -2.78
CA LEU A 63 -19.63 6.62 -2.84
C LEU A 63 -20.79 6.12 -3.69
N SER A 64 -20.51 5.25 -4.66
CA SER A 64 -21.50 4.59 -5.51
C SER A 64 -21.20 3.10 -5.64
N ALA A 65 -22.17 2.33 -6.15
CA ALA A 65 -21.87 1.03 -6.71
C ALA A 65 -20.90 1.17 -7.90
N SER A 66 -20.25 0.05 -8.28
CA SER A 66 -19.44 0.02 -9.51
C SER A 66 -20.31 0.31 -10.73
N LEU A 67 -19.80 1.14 -11.62
CA LEU A 67 -20.44 1.51 -12.88
C LEU A 67 -19.89 0.64 -14.00
N GLU A 68 -20.75 0.29 -14.95
CA GLU A 68 -20.31 -0.30 -16.21
C GLU A 68 -19.55 0.74 -17.03
N ILE A 69 -18.54 0.30 -17.78
CA ILE A 69 -17.77 1.17 -18.66
C ILE A 69 -18.51 1.41 -19.96
N ASP A 70 -18.54 2.67 -20.37
CA ASP A 70 -18.87 3.05 -21.74
C ASP A 70 -17.57 3.42 -22.47
N PRO A 71 -17.38 2.99 -23.73
CA PRO A 71 -16.19 3.35 -24.50
C PRO A 71 -16.14 4.84 -24.84
N THR A 72 -17.28 5.53 -24.83
CA THR A 72 -17.41 6.95 -25.16
C THR A 72 -17.43 7.85 -23.94
N LEU A 73 -16.97 9.09 -24.11
CA LEU A 73 -17.01 10.08 -23.02
C LEU A 73 -18.46 10.40 -22.63
N GLU A 74 -19.36 10.49 -23.61
CA GLU A 74 -20.77 10.82 -23.39
C GLU A 74 -21.48 9.75 -22.56
N GLY A 75 -21.34 8.48 -22.93
CA GLY A 75 -21.95 7.39 -22.16
C GLY A 75 -21.36 7.27 -20.76
N MET A 76 -20.03 7.43 -20.62
CA MET A 76 -19.39 7.40 -19.31
C MET A 76 -19.83 8.58 -18.44
N ALA A 77 -20.01 9.76 -19.03
CA ALA A 77 -20.56 10.93 -18.36
C ALA A 77 -22.01 10.70 -17.89
N ALA A 78 -22.83 9.98 -18.65
CA ALA A 78 -24.19 9.61 -18.25
C ALA A 78 -24.20 8.68 -17.03
N HIS A 79 -23.30 7.68 -16.98
CA HIS A 79 -23.15 6.82 -15.80
C HIS A 79 -22.70 7.61 -14.56
N LEU A 80 -21.72 8.51 -14.74
CA LEU A 80 -21.23 9.38 -13.67
C LEU A 80 -22.30 10.36 -13.19
N HIS A 81 -23.16 10.84 -14.09
CA HIS A 81 -24.26 11.74 -13.75
C HIS A 81 -25.23 11.08 -12.77
N LEU A 82 -25.54 9.79 -12.95
CA LEU A 82 -26.36 9.01 -12.03
C LEU A 82 -25.65 8.80 -10.69
N ALA A 83 -24.37 8.41 -10.73
CA ALA A 83 -23.58 8.17 -9.51
C ALA A 83 -23.40 9.43 -8.65
N THR A 84 -23.14 10.58 -9.29
CA THR A 84 -22.97 11.87 -8.60
C THR A 84 -24.28 12.47 -8.14
N GLY A 85 -25.40 12.19 -8.82
CA GLY A 85 -26.72 12.74 -8.50
C GLY A 85 -27.34 12.20 -7.21
N VAL A 86 -26.89 11.05 -6.73
CA VAL A 86 -27.43 10.41 -5.51
C VAL A 86 -26.60 10.66 -4.25
N LEU A 87 -25.53 11.45 -4.36
CA LEU A 87 -24.64 11.72 -3.23
C LEU A 87 -25.23 12.78 -2.28
N ASN A 88 -24.97 12.61 -0.99
CA ASN A 88 -25.30 13.61 0.04
C ASN A 88 -24.14 14.61 0.18
N TYR A 89 -24.24 15.74 -0.52
CA TYR A 89 -23.18 16.75 -0.56
C TYR A 89 -23.07 17.54 0.74
N LYS A 90 -24.16 17.66 1.52
CA LYS A 90 -24.12 18.28 2.86
C LYS A 90 -23.23 17.53 3.85
N GLU A 91 -23.08 16.22 3.66
CA GLU A 91 -22.18 15.39 4.45
C GLU A 91 -20.75 15.40 3.90
N LEU A 92 -20.57 15.48 2.58
CA LEU A 92 -19.28 15.36 1.92
C LEU A 92 -18.48 16.67 1.86
N LEU A 93 -19.16 17.82 1.79
CA LEU A 93 -18.54 19.13 1.54
C LEU A 93 -19.16 20.23 2.42
N THR A 94 -18.38 21.29 2.61
CA THR A 94 -18.82 22.57 3.18
C THR A 94 -18.53 23.69 2.18
N LYS A 95 -19.15 24.86 2.36
CA LYS A 95 -19.03 26.00 1.45
C LYS A 95 -17.58 26.52 1.35
N GLU A 96 -16.83 26.37 2.43
CA GLU A 96 -15.45 26.83 2.57
C GLU A 96 -14.45 25.82 1.98
N GLN A 97 -14.86 24.56 1.82
CA GLN A 97 -13.99 23.51 1.31
C GLN A 97 -13.90 23.52 -0.21
N SER A 98 -12.67 23.35 -0.68
CA SER A 98 -12.34 23.06 -2.07
C SER A 98 -12.34 21.56 -2.34
N PHE A 99 -12.52 21.17 -3.60
CA PHE A 99 -12.45 19.77 -4.01
C PHE A 99 -11.61 19.57 -5.28
N HIS A 100 -11.25 18.31 -5.52
CA HIS A 100 -10.69 17.84 -6.79
C HIS A 100 -11.21 16.44 -7.10
N VAL A 101 -11.35 16.12 -8.39
CA VAL A 101 -11.58 14.75 -8.87
C VAL A 101 -10.28 14.24 -9.47
N HIS A 102 -9.66 13.27 -8.81
CA HIS A 102 -8.52 12.55 -9.36
C HIS A 102 -9.00 11.27 -10.03
N CYS A 103 -8.78 11.16 -11.34
CA CYS A 103 -9.06 9.96 -12.10
C CYS A 103 -7.79 9.14 -12.33
N GLU A 104 -7.84 7.87 -11.94
CA GLU A 104 -6.85 6.86 -12.31
C GLU A 104 -7.53 5.88 -13.27
N ARG A 105 -6.94 5.70 -14.45
CA ARG A 105 -7.53 4.89 -15.52
C ARG A 105 -6.54 3.82 -16.00
N SER A 106 -7.06 2.62 -16.22
CA SER A 106 -6.43 1.58 -17.02
C SER A 106 -7.36 1.15 -18.17
N GLY A 107 -6.79 0.90 -19.35
CA GLY A 107 -7.53 0.46 -20.53
C GLY A 107 -7.33 1.34 -21.77
N ASP A 108 -8.13 1.07 -22.79
CA ASP A 108 -7.94 1.59 -24.16
C ASP A 108 -9.16 2.42 -24.64
N GLN A 109 -9.90 3.03 -23.71
CA GLN A 109 -11.06 3.88 -24.01
C GLN A 109 -10.69 5.19 -24.73
N GLU A 110 -11.65 5.83 -25.41
CA GLU A 110 -11.38 7.04 -26.23
C GLU A 110 -11.04 8.29 -25.39
N TYR A 111 -11.53 8.33 -24.15
CA TYR A 111 -11.31 9.44 -23.22
C TYR A 111 -10.08 9.23 -22.35
N ASN A 112 -9.50 10.35 -21.91
CA ASN A 112 -8.40 10.33 -20.95
C ASN A 112 -8.89 10.68 -19.52
N SER A 113 -8.01 10.49 -18.54
CA SER A 113 -8.32 10.78 -17.13
C SER A 113 -8.64 12.25 -16.86
N VAL A 114 -8.08 13.18 -17.65
CA VAL A 114 -8.34 14.62 -17.49
C VAL A 114 -9.77 14.95 -17.87
N ASP A 115 -10.25 14.43 -19.00
CA ASP A 115 -11.61 14.66 -19.48
C ASP A 115 -12.65 14.15 -18.49
N LEU A 116 -12.48 12.92 -18.00
CA LEU A 116 -13.36 12.35 -16.98
C LEU A 116 -13.33 13.13 -15.66
N SER A 117 -12.15 13.54 -15.21
CA SER A 117 -12.01 14.37 -14.02
C SER A 117 -12.76 15.70 -14.16
N GLN A 118 -12.66 16.35 -15.32
CA GLN A 118 -13.37 17.60 -15.57
C GLN A 118 -14.88 17.40 -15.62
N GLU A 119 -15.34 16.36 -16.31
CA GLU A 119 -16.77 16.08 -16.48
C GLU A 119 -17.43 15.71 -15.15
N THR A 120 -16.82 14.80 -14.40
CA THR A 120 -17.26 14.46 -13.03
C THR A 120 -17.26 15.70 -12.13
N GLY A 121 -16.24 16.57 -12.27
CA GLY A 121 -16.17 17.82 -11.50
C GLY A 121 -17.28 18.82 -11.83
N LYS A 122 -17.74 18.90 -13.08
CA LYS A 122 -18.92 19.71 -13.45
C LYS A 122 -20.18 19.18 -12.79
N GLN A 123 -20.36 17.85 -12.79
CA GLN A 123 -21.52 17.19 -12.20
C GLN A 123 -21.56 17.36 -10.69
N ILE A 124 -20.42 17.17 -10.00
CA ILE A 124 -20.29 17.43 -8.55
C ILE A 124 -20.67 18.88 -8.22
N LYS A 125 -20.18 19.88 -8.96
CA LYS A 125 -20.55 21.29 -8.73
C LYS A 125 -22.06 21.53 -8.90
N ARG A 126 -22.65 20.92 -9.93
CA ARG A 126 -24.09 21.03 -10.20
C ARG A 126 -24.89 20.47 -9.02
N TYR A 127 -24.63 19.22 -8.64
CA TYR A 127 -25.41 18.57 -7.60
C TYR A 127 -25.11 19.09 -6.18
N ALA A 128 -23.89 19.55 -5.90
CA ALA A 128 -23.59 20.25 -4.66
C ALA A 128 -24.41 21.56 -4.53
N ARG A 129 -24.64 22.27 -5.65
CA ARG A 129 -25.50 23.46 -5.66
C ARG A 129 -26.96 23.10 -5.38
N GLU A 130 -27.45 22.03 -5.99
CA GLU A 130 -28.83 21.55 -5.87
C GLU A 130 -29.12 21.00 -4.45
N ASP A 131 -28.25 20.16 -3.91
CA ASP A 131 -28.42 19.54 -2.58
C ASP A 131 -28.01 20.48 -1.44
N ALA A 132 -26.78 21.03 -1.49
CA ALA A 132 -26.17 21.75 -0.37
C ALA A 132 -26.27 23.29 -0.47
N GLY A 133 -26.75 23.83 -1.59
CA GLY A 133 -27.00 25.28 -1.76
C GLY A 133 -25.77 26.13 -2.07
N PHE A 134 -24.62 25.51 -2.39
CA PHE A 134 -23.40 26.23 -2.78
C PHE A 134 -22.63 25.51 -3.88
N VAL A 135 -21.76 26.24 -4.59
CA VAL A 135 -20.85 25.66 -5.58
C VAL A 135 -19.46 25.57 -4.94
N PRO A 136 -18.93 24.37 -4.66
CA PRO A 136 -17.61 24.22 -4.06
C PRO A 136 -16.50 24.67 -5.02
N ALA A 137 -15.45 25.27 -4.47
CA ALA A 137 -14.28 25.70 -5.24
C ALA A 137 -13.46 24.49 -5.71
N VAL A 138 -12.80 24.59 -6.87
CA VAL A 138 -11.89 23.53 -7.35
C VAL A 138 -10.46 23.91 -7.05
N HIS A 139 -9.71 23.04 -6.37
CA HIS A 139 -8.29 23.23 -6.11
C HIS A 139 -7.48 21.98 -6.48
N LEU A 140 -6.76 22.01 -7.60
CA LEU A 140 -6.13 20.82 -8.19
C LEU A 140 -4.98 20.21 -7.36
N LYS A 141 -4.18 21.03 -6.66
CA LYS A 141 -2.95 20.56 -5.98
C LYS A 141 -3.12 20.19 -4.51
N LYS A 142 -3.96 20.94 -3.79
CA LYS A 142 -4.24 20.83 -2.36
C LYS A 142 -5.75 21.01 -2.11
N PRO A 143 -6.58 20.09 -2.61
CA PRO A 143 -8.01 20.12 -2.32
C PRO A 143 -8.26 19.78 -0.84
N ASP A 144 -9.33 20.33 -0.28
CA ASP A 144 -9.81 19.91 1.05
C ASP A 144 -10.47 18.53 0.97
N VAL A 145 -11.19 18.25 -0.13
CA VAL A 145 -11.88 16.99 -0.42
C VAL A 145 -11.42 16.39 -1.74
N LEU A 146 -10.94 15.14 -1.69
CA LEU A 146 -10.48 14.41 -2.87
C LEU A 146 -11.45 13.30 -3.25
N PHE A 147 -12.17 13.51 -4.35
CA PHE A 147 -12.92 12.45 -5.01
C PHE A 147 -11.97 11.64 -5.88
N TYR A 148 -12.04 10.32 -5.77
CA TYR A 148 -11.26 9.38 -6.54
C TYR A 148 -12.15 8.64 -7.52
N LEU A 149 -11.82 8.75 -8.81
CA LEU A 149 -12.48 8.03 -9.89
C LEU A 149 -11.52 6.95 -10.41
N HIS A 150 -11.76 5.70 -10.02
CA HIS A 150 -10.98 4.57 -10.52
C HIS A 150 -11.69 3.96 -11.72
N VAL A 151 -10.99 3.83 -12.85
CA VAL A 151 -11.56 3.35 -14.11
C VAL A 151 -10.68 2.22 -14.63
N THR A 152 -11.30 1.08 -14.93
CA THR A 152 -10.62 -0.09 -15.50
C THR A 152 -11.18 -0.38 -16.90
N ARG A 153 -10.74 -1.47 -17.52
CA ARG A 153 -11.32 -1.95 -18.78
C ARG A 153 -12.79 -2.33 -18.68
N ALA A 154 -13.26 -2.74 -17.50
CA ALA A 154 -14.60 -3.30 -17.32
C ALA A 154 -15.51 -2.43 -16.45
N LYS A 155 -14.95 -1.78 -15.42
CA LYS A 155 -15.74 -1.07 -14.40
C LYS A 155 -15.13 0.26 -13.99
N ALA A 156 -15.96 1.14 -13.47
CA ALA A 156 -15.55 2.38 -12.80
C ALA A 156 -16.13 2.51 -11.39
N TRP A 157 -15.42 3.23 -10.52
CA TRP A 157 -15.82 3.48 -9.14
C TRP A 157 -15.62 4.95 -8.79
N LEU A 158 -16.63 5.56 -8.18
CA LEU A 158 -16.52 6.86 -7.54
C LEU A 158 -16.38 6.67 -6.03
N ALA A 159 -15.32 7.22 -5.45
CA ALA A 159 -14.98 7.07 -4.04
C ALA A 159 -14.45 8.36 -3.43
N LEU A 160 -14.44 8.43 -2.09
CA LEU A 160 -13.85 9.51 -1.30
C LEU A 160 -12.50 9.04 -0.76
N ASP A 161 -11.40 9.67 -1.17
CA ASP A 161 -10.04 9.30 -0.76
C ASP A 161 -9.80 9.69 0.71
N LEU A 162 -9.37 8.73 1.54
CA LEU A 162 -9.21 8.91 2.98
C LEU A 162 -7.79 9.36 3.38
N LEU A 163 -6.82 9.27 2.48
CA LEU A 163 -5.42 9.61 2.73
C LEU A 163 -5.06 11.03 2.28
N GLY A 164 -5.72 11.53 1.24
CA GLY A 164 -5.40 12.77 0.52
C GLY A 164 -4.18 12.66 -0.40
N LYS A 165 -3.50 11.50 -0.42
CA LYS A 165 -2.27 11.24 -1.17
C LYS A 165 -2.18 9.75 -1.53
N PRO A 166 -1.47 9.39 -2.61
CA PRO A 166 -1.14 8.00 -2.89
C PRO A 166 -0.47 7.30 -1.71
N ALA A 167 -0.84 6.05 -1.43
CA ALA A 167 -0.30 5.29 -0.31
C ALA A 167 1.14 4.79 -0.58
N ASP A 168 1.54 4.64 -1.84
CA ASP A 168 2.87 4.13 -2.25
C ASP A 168 4.04 4.99 -1.72
N LYS A 169 3.80 6.28 -1.47
CA LYS A 169 4.78 7.21 -0.87
C LYS A 169 4.86 7.03 0.64
N ARG A 170 5.93 6.36 1.09
CA ARG A 170 6.25 6.22 2.51
C ARG A 170 7.11 7.39 2.99
N SER A 171 6.65 8.09 4.04
CA SER A 171 7.37 9.21 4.65
C SER A 171 8.71 8.80 5.26
N TYR A 172 8.85 7.56 5.71
CA TYR A 172 10.10 7.05 6.26
C TYR A 172 11.21 6.85 5.22
N LYS A 173 10.86 6.76 3.93
CA LYS A 173 11.78 6.44 2.83
C LYS A 173 12.51 7.70 2.35
N VAL A 174 13.29 8.32 3.25
CA VAL A 174 14.06 9.56 2.99
C VAL A 174 15.40 9.25 2.34
N PHE A 175 16.11 8.24 2.82
CA PHE A 175 17.41 7.83 2.27
C PHE A 175 17.18 6.77 1.21
N ASN A 176 16.90 7.23 -0.03
CA ASN A 176 16.52 6.36 -1.13
C ASN A 176 17.74 5.63 -1.75
N ASN A 177 17.48 4.43 -2.30
CA ASN A 177 18.43 3.65 -3.08
C ASN A 177 17.84 3.43 -4.48
N PRO A 178 18.65 3.46 -5.57
CA PRO A 178 18.15 3.22 -6.93
C PRO A 178 17.36 1.91 -7.12
N HIS A 179 17.68 0.88 -6.33
CA HIS A 179 17.00 -0.42 -6.36
C HIS A 179 15.87 -0.53 -5.32
N SER A 180 15.43 0.59 -4.73
CA SER A 180 14.45 0.54 -3.66
C SER A 180 13.02 0.43 -4.19
N ILE A 181 12.36 -0.67 -3.87
CA ILE A 181 10.97 -0.95 -4.23
C ILE A 181 9.97 -0.02 -3.55
N LYS A 182 8.72 0.03 -4.06
CA LYS A 182 7.62 0.74 -3.40
C LYS A 182 7.26 0.06 -2.07
N GLY A 183 6.78 0.84 -1.10
CA GLY A 183 6.34 0.29 0.19
C GLY A 183 5.13 -0.64 0.05
N THR A 184 4.20 -0.32 -0.83
CA THR A 184 3.05 -1.19 -1.16
C THR A 184 3.50 -2.53 -1.73
N THR A 185 4.43 -2.53 -2.69
CA THR A 185 5.01 -3.76 -3.25
C THR A 185 5.70 -4.59 -2.16
N ALA A 186 6.47 -3.96 -1.28
CA ALA A 186 7.11 -4.65 -0.16
C ALA A 186 6.10 -5.30 0.80
N ALA A 187 5.03 -4.58 1.14
CA ALA A 187 3.93 -5.10 1.96
C ALA A 187 3.23 -6.28 1.26
N CYS A 188 2.96 -6.17 -0.04
CA CYS A 188 2.36 -7.27 -0.81
C CYS A 188 3.28 -8.50 -0.86
N LEU A 189 4.60 -8.34 -1.01
CA LEU A 189 5.56 -9.46 -0.97
C LEU A 189 5.53 -10.21 0.37
N LEU A 190 5.43 -9.48 1.49
CA LEU A 190 5.29 -10.09 2.81
C LEU A 190 4.00 -10.90 2.92
N MET A 191 2.88 -10.36 2.43
CA MET A 191 1.61 -11.06 2.38
C MET A 191 1.73 -12.29 1.48
N ALA A 192 2.17 -12.16 0.24
CA ALA A 192 2.32 -13.23 -0.75
C ALA A 192 3.15 -14.40 -0.19
N GLY A 193 4.27 -14.10 0.49
CA GLY A 193 5.14 -15.08 1.12
C GLY A 193 4.61 -15.74 2.38
N GLY A 194 3.39 -15.36 2.82
CA GLY A 194 2.75 -15.87 4.02
C GLY A 194 3.48 -15.48 5.30
N TRP A 195 4.24 -14.38 5.27
CA TRP A 195 4.89 -13.84 6.46
C TRP A 195 3.85 -13.16 7.34
N GLN A 196 3.96 -13.37 8.65
CA GLN A 196 3.10 -12.77 9.63
C GLN A 196 3.89 -12.45 10.91
N PRO A 197 3.41 -11.50 11.73
CA PRO A 197 4.02 -11.21 13.02
C PRO A 197 4.28 -12.47 13.84
N GLY A 198 5.51 -12.61 14.36
CA GLY A 198 5.95 -13.78 15.11
C GLY A 198 6.78 -14.79 14.31
N LYS A 199 6.78 -14.70 12.96
CA LYS A 199 7.69 -15.48 12.11
C LYS A 199 9.03 -14.76 11.94
N ALA A 200 10.13 -15.50 12.02
CA ALA A 200 11.47 -14.99 11.73
C ALA A 200 11.63 -14.68 10.24
N LEU A 201 11.96 -13.43 9.91
CA LEU A 201 12.17 -12.91 8.57
C LEU A 201 13.66 -12.67 8.29
N LEU A 202 14.09 -13.01 7.08
CA LEU A 202 15.37 -12.61 6.53
C LEU A 202 15.20 -11.89 5.18
N ASP A 203 15.80 -10.72 5.06
CA ASP A 203 16.05 -10.00 3.81
C ASP A 203 17.57 -9.86 3.62
N PRO A 204 18.23 -10.71 2.81
CA PRO A 204 19.68 -10.71 2.64
C PRO A 204 20.17 -9.67 1.61
N TYR A 205 19.26 -8.93 0.95
CA TYR A 205 19.59 -7.89 -0.02
C TYR A 205 18.81 -6.61 0.27
N THR A 206 18.86 -6.15 1.53
CA THR A 206 17.89 -5.20 2.05
C THR A 206 17.94 -3.81 1.43
N SER A 207 19.08 -3.43 0.83
CA SER A 207 19.22 -2.16 0.13
C SER A 207 18.82 -0.98 1.03
N GLY A 208 17.72 -0.29 0.74
CA GLY A 208 17.19 0.82 1.53
C GLY A 208 16.31 0.44 2.74
N GLY A 209 16.13 -0.86 3.02
CA GLY A 209 15.42 -1.37 4.18
C GLY A 209 13.89 -1.47 4.06
N VAL A 210 13.32 -1.35 2.86
CA VAL A 210 11.85 -1.23 2.68
C VAL A 210 11.11 -2.47 3.19
N ILE A 211 11.52 -3.67 2.77
CA ILE A 211 10.90 -4.94 3.19
C ILE A 211 10.92 -5.11 4.72
N PRO A 212 12.07 -5.04 5.41
CA PRO A 212 12.09 -5.24 6.86
C PRO A 212 11.40 -4.10 7.62
N ILE A 213 11.34 -2.88 7.09
CA ILE A 213 10.60 -1.78 7.72
C ILE A 213 9.08 -2.02 7.65
N GLU A 214 8.53 -2.38 6.49
CA GLU A 214 7.10 -2.72 6.38
C GLU A 214 6.75 -3.93 7.28
N ALA A 215 7.62 -4.95 7.31
CA ALA A 215 7.48 -6.09 8.22
C ALA A 215 7.48 -5.65 9.69
N ALA A 216 8.42 -4.81 10.10
CA ALA A 216 8.51 -4.34 11.48
C ALA A 216 7.31 -3.47 11.89
N LEU A 217 6.78 -2.64 10.98
CA LEU A 217 5.55 -1.87 11.21
C LEU A 217 4.34 -2.80 11.36
N LEU A 218 4.23 -3.82 10.48
CA LEU A 218 3.18 -4.81 10.57
C LEU A 218 3.26 -5.57 11.91
N ALA A 219 4.44 -6.09 12.28
CA ALA A 219 4.69 -6.78 13.54
C ALA A 219 4.41 -5.90 14.77
N ALA A 220 4.70 -4.61 14.70
CA ALA A 220 4.39 -3.67 15.78
C ALA A 220 2.90 -3.32 15.88
N ASN A 221 2.09 -3.67 14.87
CA ASN A 221 0.77 -3.07 14.68
C ASN A 221 0.85 -1.53 14.71
N ARG A 222 1.90 -0.98 14.12
CA ARG A 222 2.19 0.45 14.11
C ARG A 222 1.86 1.04 12.76
N SER A 223 1.21 2.19 12.76
CA SER A 223 0.86 2.92 11.54
C SER A 223 2.10 3.50 10.85
N LEU A 224 2.07 3.51 9.50
CA LEU A 224 2.96 4.31 8.66
C LEU A 224 2.85 5.82 8.94
N HIS A 225 1.69 6.25 9.45
CA HIS A 225 1.30 7.63 9.74
C HIS A 225 1.51 8.02 11.21
N PHE A 226 2.17 7.18 12.01
CA PHE A 226 2.27 7.39 13.45
C PHE A 226 2.79 8.79 13.85
N TYR A 227 3.85 9.26 13.18
CA TYR A 227 4.44 10.58 13.41
C TYR A 227 3.85 11.70 12.55
N ASP A 228 3.24 11.36 11.42
CA ASP A 228 2.59 12.30 10.51
C ASP A 228 1.16 11.79 10.23
N LYS A 229 0.25 12.22 11.10
CA LYS A 229 -1.16 11.87 11.05
C LYS A 229 -1.95 12.75 10.07
N ASP A 230 -1.31 13.39 9.09
CA ASP A 230 -1.99 14.17 8.06
C ASP A 230 -2.75 13.28 7.07
N LEU A 231 -3.91 12.78 7.51
CA LEU A 231 -4.86 11.97 6.75
C LEU A 231 -6.10 12.80 6.40
N ALA A 232 -6.60 12.67 5.18
CA ALA A 232 -7.76 13.42 4.73
C ALA A 232 -9.04 13.08 5.53
N CYS A 233 -9.21 11.83 5.95
CA CYS A 233 -10.36 11.42 6.76
C CYS A 233 -10.51 12.25 8.06
N ARG A 234 -9.41 12.69 8.68
CA ARG A 234 -9.44 13.53 9.89
C ARG A 234 -10.05 14.91 9.67
N ARG A 235 -10.08 15.40 8.42
CA ARG A 235 -10.64 16.71 8.04
C ARG A 235 -12.07 16.63 7.54
N TYR A 236 -12.56 15.44 7.25
CA TYR A 236 -13.89 15.25 6.69
C TYR A 236 -14.94 15.21 7.79
N ARG A 237 -16.05 15.93 7.57
CA ARG A 237 -17.19 16.00 8.50
C ARG A 237 -17.81 14.63 8.84
N LEU A 238 -17.63 13.66 7.95
CA LEU A 238 -18.12 12.29 8.08
C LEU A 238 -17.40 11.45 9.14
N PHE A 239 -16.18 11.80 9.52
CA PHE A 239 -15.34 11.01 10.41
C PHE A 239 -14.99 11.81 11.66
N LYS A 240 -16.01 12.21 12.42
CA LYS A 240 -15.83 13.00 13.65
C LYS A 240 -15.04 12.25 14.71
N GLU A 241 -15.14 10.92 14.70
CA GLU A 241 -14.44 9.99 15.58
C GLU A 241 -13.01 9.65 15.09
N ALA A 242 -12.50 10.29 14.04
CA ALA A 242 -11.20 9.93 13.45
C ALA A 242 -10.05 10.02 14.45
N ASP A 243 -9.96 11.10 15.23
CA ASP A 243 -8.88 11.29 16.19
C ASP A 243 -8.96 10.27 17.34
N ASP A 244 -10.16 10.04 17.90
CA ASP A 244 -10.39 9.05 18.97
C ASP A 244 -10.03 7.62 18.52
N VAL A 245 -10.43 7.25 17.29
CA VAL A 245 -10.09 5.93 16.72
C VAL A 245 -8.58 5.81 16.50
N ILE A 246 -7.92 6.84 15.97
CA ILE A 246 -6.48 6.84 15.75
C ILE A 246 -5.72 6.71 17.08
N GLU A 247 -6.12 7.45 18.11
CA GLU A 247 -5.51 7.37 19.45
C GLU A 247 -5.69 5.98 20.06
N SER A 248 -6.89 5.40 19.94
CA SER A 248 -7.16 4.02 20.37
C SER A 248 -6.28 3.00 19.63
N LEU A 249 -6.09 3.14 18.32
CA LEU A 249 -5.24 2.26 17.52
C LEU A 249 -3.75 2.42 17.89
N ASP A 250 -3.30 3.63 18.23
CA ASP A 250 -1.94 3.86 18.73
C ASP A 250 -1.68 3.12 20.05
N GLY A 251 -2.69 3.05 20.93
CA GLY A 251 -2.65 2.27 22.17
C GLY A 251 -2.61 0.75 21.96
N GLN A 252 -2.93 0.25 20.77
CA GLN A 252 -2.93 -1.18 20.42
C GLN A 252 -1.61 -1.65 19.79
N GLN A 253 -0.55 -0.84 19.86
CA GLN A 253 0.78 -1.26 19.41
C GLN A 253 1.30 -2.42 20.25
N ARG A 254 1.91 -3.39 19.57
CA ARG A 254 2.52 -4.56 20.19
C ARG A 254 3.92 -4.23 20.68
N PRO A 255 4.40 -4.83 21.78
CA PRO A 255 5.76 -4.64 22.26
C PRO A 255 6.80 -5.07 21.22
N VAL A 256 8.05 -4.67 21.43
CA VAL A 256 9.18 -5.14 20.61
C VAL A 256 9.39 -6.62 20.91
N ALA A 257 9.12 -7.48 19.93
CA ALA A 257 9.62 -8.85 19.96
C ALA A 257 11.08 -8.82 19.51
N GLU A 258 11.98 -9.40 20.29
CA GLU A 258 13.41 -9.38 19.98
C GLU A 258 13.73 -10.23 18.73
N ASN A 259 14.62 -9.71 17.89
CA ASN A 259 15.41 -10.45 16.89
C ASN A 259 14.66 -11.27 15.80
N ALA A 260 13.37 -10.98 15.56
CA ALA A 260 12.61 -11.71 14.54
C ALA A 260 12.85 -11.22 13.10
N ILE A 261 13.47 -10.06 12.87
CA ILE A 261 13.65 -9.49 11.52
C ILE A 261 15.12 -9.19 11.28
N ASN A 262 15.73 -9.92 10.35
CA ASN A 262 17.13 -9.79 9.97
C ASN A 262 17.24 -9.19 8.57
N ALA A 263 18.08 -8.16 8.42
CA ALA A 263 18.19 -7.38 7.20
C ALA A 263 19.66 -7.08 6.88
N PHE A 264 20.17 -7.69 5.82
CA PHE A 264 21.58 -7.65 5.48
C PHE A 264 21.82 -7.04 4.10
N ASP A 265 23.00 -6.45 3.92
CA ASP A 265 23.48 -5.98 2.62
C ASP A 265 25.02 -5.95 2.63
N ALA A 266 25.64 -6.29 1.50
CA ALA A 266 27.10 -6.27 1.36
C ALA A 266 27.69 -4.84 1.46
N GLN A 267 26.89 -3.83 1.10
CA GLN A 267 27.33 -2.43 1.05
C GLN A 267 26.93 -1.66 2.31
N LEU A 268 27.91 -1.13 3.04
CA LEU A 268 27.67 -0.37 4.28
C LEU A 268 26.76 0.85 4.08
N ARG A 269 26.80 1.49 2.91
CA ARG A 269 25.94 2.63 2.58
C ARG A 269 24.46 2.27 2.58
N ASN A 270 24.11 1.07 2.11
CA ASN A 270 22.75 0.55 2.06
C ASN A 270 22.25 0.28 3.48
N VAL A 271 23.03 -0.46 4.27
CA VAL A 271 22.75 -0.71 5.69
C VAL A 271 22.56 0.59 6.47
N THR A 272 23.39 1.60 6.21
CA THR A 272 23.28 2.92 6.86
C THR A 272 21.99 3.65 6.47
N ALA A 273 21.62 3.63 5.19
CA ALA A 273 20.35 4.20 4.71
C ALA A 273 19.14 3.48 5.33
N ALA A 274 19.16 2.15 5.34
CA ALA A 274 18.13 1.31 5.94
C ALA A 274 17.93 1.60 7.44
N LYS A 275 19.02 1.69 8.22
CA LYS A 275 18.97 2.07 9.64
C LYS A 275 18.34 3.46 9.84
N LYS A 276 18.71 4.44 9.02
CA LYS A 276 18.13 5.80 9.11
C LYS A 276 16.65 5.79 8.77
N ASN A 277 16.24 5.12 7.69
CA ASN A 277 14.83 4.98 7.30
C ASN A 277 14.01 4.28 8.40
N ALA A 278 14.54 3.20 8.98
CA ALA A 278 13.88 2.46 10.07
C ALA A 278 13.72 3.33 11.33
N LYS A 279 14.70 4.19 11.62
CA LYS A 279 14.61 5.17 12.71
C LYS A 279 13.52 6.21 12.47
N ILE A 280 13.37 6.69 11.24
CA ILE A 280 12.27 7.62 10.85
C ILE A 280 10.91 6.92 10.98
N ALA A 281 10.81 5.64 10.61
CA ALA A 281 9.60 4.82 10.82
C ALA A 281 9.34 4.49 12.30
N GLY A 282 10.33 4.65 13.19
CA GLY A 282 10.25 4.31 14.61
C GLY A 282 10.28 2.81 14.89
N VAL A 283 10.94 2.03 14.04
CA VAL A 283 11.03 0.56 14.14
C VAL A 283 12.46 0.02 14.06
N ASP A 284 13.48 0.88 14.15
CA ASP A 284 14.90 0.50 14.09
C ASP A 284 15.29 -0.54 15.13
N LYS A 285 14.73 -0.47 16.34
CA LYS A 285 14.98 -1.44 17.42
C LYS A 285 14.38 -2.83 17.19
N ARG A 286 13.57 -3.01 16.12
CA ARG A 286 12.93 -4.29 15.77
C ARG A 286 13.68 -5.05 14.68
N ILE A 287 14.69 -4.43 14.08
CA ILE A 287 15.37 -4.96 12.89
C ILE A 287 16.86 -5.07 13.15
N THR A 288 17.41 -6.27 12.96
CA THR A 288 18.85 -6.52 13.03
C THR A 288 19.48 -6.21 11.67
N PHE A 289 20.06 -5.01 11.56
CA PHE A 289 20.77 -4.56 10.36
C PHE A 289 22.27 -4.85 10.44
N SER A 290 22.81 -5.59 9.48
CA SER A 290 24.24 -5.92 9.40
C SER A 290 24.81 -5.71 7.99
N LYS A 291 26.07 -5.27 7.92
CA LYS A 291 26.85 -5.36 6.69
C LYS A 291 27.34 -6.81 6.58
N LEU A 292 26.77 -7.56 5.65
CA LEU A 292 27.06 -8.98 5.46
C LEU A 292 26.82 -9.32 3.99
N ASP A 293 27.80 -9.97 3.35
CA ASP A 293 27.57 -10.58 2.04
C ASP A 293 26.71 -11.82 2.22
N VAL A 294 25.93 -12.17 1.19
CA VAL A 294 25.04 -13.34 1.21
C VAL A 294 25.81 -14.60 1.58
N GLU A 295 27.07 -14.73 1.19
CA GLU A 295 27.90 -15.92 1.45
C GLU A 295 28.20 -16.18 2.93
N TRP A 296 27.99 -15.19 3.81
CA TRP A 296 28.35 -15.26 5.24
C TRP A 296 27.12 -15.27 6.16
N ILE A 297 25.93 -15.56 5.66
CA ILE A 297 24.68 -15.54 6.45
C ILE A 297 24.75 -16.50 7.65
N ASP A 298 25.30 -17.70 7.45
CA ASP A 298 25.59 -18.73 8.46
C ASP A 298 26.49 -18.26 9.62
N THR A 299 27.27 -17.20 9.44
CA THR A 299 28.07 -16.60 10.54
C THR A 299 27.25 -15.78 11.53
N LYS A 300 26.02 -15.40 11.14
CA LYS A 300 25.11 -14.56 11.94
C LYS A 300 23.83 -15.28 12.35
N LEU A 301 23.37 -16.22 11.55
CA LEU A 301 22.15 -16.97 11.78
C LEU A 301 22.48 -18.45 11.96
N THR A 302 21.73 -19.10 12.84
CA THR A 302 21.91 -20.53 13.10
C THR A 302 21.09 -21.36 12.11
N ALA A 303 21.43 -22.65 11.98
CA ALA A 303 20.69 -23.58 11.15
C ALA A 303 19.19 -23.55 11.49
N LYS A 304 18.34 -23.58 10.45
CA LYS A 304 16.88 -23.66 10.54
C LYS A 304 16.24 -22.62 11.49
N SER A 305 16.79 -21.41 11.55
CA SER A 305 16.31 -20.32 12.40
C SER A 305 15.33 -19.35 11.73
N VAL A 306 15.22 -19.38 10.40
CA VAL A 306 14.40 -18.45 9.61
C VAL A 306 13.10 -19.13 9.16
N ASP A 307 11.97 -18.45 9.30
CA ASP A 307 10.66 -18.90 8.83
C ASP A 307 10.38 -18.43 7.38
N CYS A 308 10.76 -17.19 7.05
CA CYS A 308 10.54 -16.62 5.73
C CYS A 308 11.77 -15.86 5.24
N ILE A 309 12.15 -16.07 3.99
CA ILE A 309 13.08 -15.20 3.26
C ILE A 309 12.27 -14.39 2.27
N VAL A 310 12.21 -13.07 2.44
CA VAL A 310 11.49 -12.17 1.52
C VAL A 310 12.47 -11.10 1.07
N THR A 311 12.77 -11.06 -0.23
CA THR A 311 13.84 -10.22 -0.76
C THR A 311 13.65 -9.88 -2.24
N GLN A 312 14.37 -8.86 -2.70
CA GLN A 312 14.62 -8.66 -4.12
C GLN A 312 16.05 -9.15 -4.43
N PRO A 313 16.24 -10.32 -5.06
CA PRO A 313 17.57 -10.80 -5.42
C PRO A 313 18.29 -9.85 -6.37
N VAL A 314 19.63 -9.89 -6.37
CA VAL A 314 20.43 -9.12 -7.33
C VAL A 314 20.22 -9.67 -8.73
N GLU A 315 19.72 -8.85 -9.66
CA GLU A 315 19.51 -9.24 -11.06
C GLU A 315 20.65 -8.77 -11.95
N ALA A 316 20.83 -9.45 -13.08
CA ALA A 316 21.76 -9.01 -14.11
C ALA A 316 21.34 -7.64 -14.66
N SER A 317 22.32 -6.77 -14.89
CA SER A 317 22.11 -5.41 -15.37
C SER A 317 23.34 -4.94 -16.12
N LYS A 318 23.32 -3.70 -16.63
CA LYS A 318 24.50 -3.05 -17.20
C LYS A 318 25.72 -3.05 -16.24
N HIS A 319 25.48 -3.08 -14.94
CA HIS A 319 26.52 -3.03 -13.90
C HIS A 319 26.75 -4.37 -13.19
N VAL A 320 25.89 -5.38 -13.43
CA VAL A 320 26.00 -6.70 -12.83
C VAL A 320 25.99 -7.74 -13.95
N PRO A 321 27.14 -8.34 -14.30
CA PRO A 321 27.22 -9.38 -15.31
C PRO A 321 26.31 -10.57 -14.96
N GLU A 322 25.73 -11.21 -15.99
CA GLU A 322 24.83 -12.36 -15.81
C GLU A 322 25.48 -13.50 -15.00
N ALA A 323 26.75 -13.81 -15.29
CA ALA A 323 27.50 -14.81 -14.53
C ALA A 323 27.60 -14.47 -13.03
N LYS A 324 27.74 -13.19 -12.68
CA LYS A 324 27.80 -12.75 -11.28
C LYS A 324 26.43 -12.83 -10.61
N ALA A 325 25.36 -12.46 -11.31
CA ALA A 325 24.00 -12.62 -10.79
C ALA A 325 23.70 -14.10 -10.49
N LYS A 326 24.01 -15.01 -11.43
CA LYS A 326 23.85 -16.46 -11.25
C LYS A 326 24.67 -16.99 -10.07
N GLU A 327 25.91 -16.53 -9.89
CA GLU A 327 26.72 -16.88 -8.73
C GLU A 327 26.07 -16.45 -7.41
N LEU A 328 25.54 -15.23 -7.34
CA LEU A 328 24.86 -14.71 -6.15
C LEU A 328 23.56 -15.45 -5.86
N HIS A 329 22.82 -15.88 -6.89
CA HIS A 329 21.62 -16.72 -6.71
C HIS A 329 21.97 -18.09 -6.13
N LYS A 330 23.02 -18.75 -6.64
CA LYS A 330 23.50 -20.02 -6.08
C LYS A 330 23.89 -19.89 -4.61
N ARG A 331 24.62 -18.83 -4.26
CA ARG A 331 25.00 -18.55 -2.87
C ARG A 331 23.79 -18.26 -1.99
N LEU A 332 22.79 -17.53 -2.51
CA LEU A 332 21.53 -17.29 -1.81
C LEU A 332 20.82 -18.61 -1.49
N PHE A 333 20.67 -19.51 -2.45
CA PHE A 333 19.99 -20.80 -2.23
C PHE A 333 20.77 -21.72 -1.30
N TYR A 334 22.10 -21.76 -1.42
CA TYR A 334 22.95 -22.52 -0.50
C TYR A 334 22.78 -22.06 0.95
N GLN A 335 22.81 -20.75 1.18
CA GLN A 335 22.65 -20.17 2.51
C GLN A 335 21.21 -20.31 3.02
N ALA A 336 20.23 -20.17 2.12
CA ALA A 336 18.83 -20.41 2.45
C ALA A 336 18.59 -21.85 2.91
N ASP A 337 19.17 -22.85 2.24
CA ASP A 337 19.06 -24.25 2.68
C ASP A 337 19.58 -24.45 4.12
N PHE A 338 20.66 -23.77 4.50
CA PHE A 338 21.17 -23.82 5.86
C PHE A 338 20.23 -23.15 6.89
N VAL A 339 19.80 -21.90 6.65
CA VAL A 339 19.08 -21.11 7.66
C VAL A 339 17.55 -21.29 7.67
N LEU A 340 16.94 -21.68 6.55
CA LEU A 340 15.49 -21.74 6.40
C LEU A 340 14.96 -23.03 7.01
N LYS A 341 13.92 -22.93 7.86
CA LYS A 341 13.19 -24.08 8.38
C LYS A 341 12.61 -24.94 7.25
N GLU A 342 12.38 -26.22 7.52
CA GLU A 342 11.79 -27.15 6.54
C GLU A 342 10.41 -26.69 6.04
N SER A 343 9.60 -26.08 6.91
CA SER A 343 8.31 -25.46 6.56
C SER A 343 8.41 -24.01 6.13
N GLY A 344 9.63 -23.49 6.00
CA GLY A 344 9.90 -22.09 5.68
C GLY A 344 9.61 -21.76 4.22
N THR A 345 9.41 -20.48 3.94
CA THR A 345 9.10 -19.98 2.60
C THR A 345 10.17 -19.03 2.08
N MET A 346 10.39 -19.05 0.77
CA MET A 346 11.16 -18.03 0.06
C MET A 346 10.24 -17.27 -0.89
N THR A 347 10.34 -15.95 -0.90
CA THR A 347 9.54 -15.08 -1.78
C THR A 347 10.42 -14.00 -2.38
N PHE A 348 10.42 -13.94 -3.70
CA PHE A 348 11.32 -13.08 -4.46
C PHE A 348 10.55 -12.11 -5.32
N LEU A 349 11.01 -10.85 -5.34
CA LEU A 349 10.67 -9.92 -6.41
C LEU A 349 11.77 -9.96 -7.46
N CYS A 350 11.43 -10.33 -8.70
CA CYS A 350 12.36 -10.36 -9.82
C CYS A 350 11.63 -10.11 -11.14
N GLN A 351 12.35 -9.61 -12.14
CA GLN A 351 11.82 -9.40 -13.48
C GLN A 351 11.88 -10.68 -14.31
N ARG A 352 12.87 -11.55 -14.05
CA ARG A 352 13.09 -12.80 -14.80
C ARG A 352 13.14 -14.00 -13.83
N PRO A 353 11.98 -14.56 -13.45
CA PRO A 353 11.92 -15.70 -12.53
C PRO A 353 12.70 -16.94 -13.00
N GLU A 354 12.84 -17.12 -14.32
CA GLU A 354 13.60 -18.23 -14.89
C GLU A 354 15.09 -18.20 -14.53
N ASP A 355 15.66 -17.01 -14.28
CA ASP A 355 17.06 -16.88 -13.86
C ASP A 355 17.29 -17.49 -12.48
N LEU A 356 16.28 -17.43 -11.59
CA LEU A 356 16.33 -18.01 -10.25
C LEU A 356 16.11 -19.52 -10.27
N LYS A 357 15.30 -20.05 -11.18
CA LYS A 357 15.03 -21.50 -11.28
C LYS A 357 16.25 -22.31 -11.80
N GLN A 358 17.20 -21.63 -12.44
CA GLN A 358 18.42 -22.24 -12.97
C GLN A 358 19.59 -22.25 -11.97
N ALA A 359 19.44 -21.56 -10.84
CA ALA A 359 20.42 -21.47 -9.77
C ALA A 359 20.23 -22.60 -8.76
#